data_AF-A0A358X545-F1
#
_entry.id   AF-A0A358X545-F1
#
_cell.length_a   1.000
_cell.length_b   1.000
_cell.length_c   1.000
_cell.angle_alpha   90.00
_cell.angle_beta   90.00
_cell.angle_gamma   90.00
#
_symmetry.space_group_name_H-M   'P 1'
#
loop_
_entity.id
_entity.type
_entity.pdbx_description
1 polymer ?
#
loop_
_entity_poly.entity_id
_entity_poly.type
_entity_poly.pdbx_seq_one_letter_code
_entity_poly.pdbx_strand_id
1 'polypeptide(L)'
;MTDKIQKSLDVLSEKEKEAVKNLLIKIKTGRLLGVDLKKLKGREDIYRARKGKIRIIYRTSAKGIYLLAIERRSENTYLST
;
A
#
# COMPACT_ATOMS: atom_id res chain seq x y z
N MET A 1 -11.88 -13.21 13.95
CA MET A 1 -10.52 -12.78 13.56
C MET A 1 -10.67 -11.67 12.52
N THR A 2 -10.43 -10.41 12.86
CA THR A 2 -10.68 -9.33 11.89
C THR A 2 -9.51 -9.19 10.93
N ASP A 3 -9.81 -9.21 9.63
CA ASP A 3 -8.85 -8.93 8.58
C ASP A 3 -8.34 -7.48 8.71
N LYS A 4 -7.02 -7.32 8.90
CA LYS A 4 -6.37 -6.01 9.06
C LYS A 4 -6.51 -5.15 7.79
N ILE A 5 -6.58 -5.77 6.62
CA ILE A 5 -6.81 -5.08 5.36
C ILE A 5 -8.24 -4.55 5.31
N GLN A 6 -9.23 -5.38 5.67
CA GLN A 6 -10.63 -4.95 5.72
C GLN A 6 -10.80 -3.76 6.67
N LYS A 7 -10.25 -3.85 7.89
CA LYS A 7 -10.24 -2.72 8.85
C LYS A 7 -9.63 -1.45 8.26
N SER A 8 -8.56 -1.59 7.49
CA SER A 8 -7.88 -0.46 6.86
C SER A 8 -8.71 0.15 5.72
N LEU A 9 -9.50 -0.66 5.01
CA LEU A 9 -10.42 -0.19 3.96
C LEU A 9 -11.67 0.47 4.55
N ASP A 10 -12.18 -0.03 5.68
CA ASP A 10 -13.41 0.46 6.30
C ASP A 10 -13.29 1.92 6.75
N VAL A 11 -12.09 2.36 7.14
CA VAL A 11 -11.82 3.74 7.59
C VAL A 11 -11.59 4.72 6.44
N LEU A 12 -11.50 4.24 5.19
CA LEU A 12 -11.26 5.08 4.01
C LEU A 12 -12.57 5.68 3.49
N SER A 13 -12.48 6.92 3.01
CA SER A 13 -13.55 7.51 2.19
C SER A 13 -13.65 6.80 0.84
N GLU A 14 -14.78 6.93 0.16
CA GLU A 14 -14.97 6.33 -1.17
C GLU A 14 -13.91 6.77 -2.18
N LYS A 15 -13.52 8.05 -2.15
CA LYS A 15 -12.42 8.58 -2.98
C LYS A 15 -11.08 7.90 -2.70
N GLU A 16 -10.80 7.59 -1.43
CA GLU A 16 -9.59 6.89 -1.05
C GLU A 16 -9.63 5.42 -1.40
N LYS A 17 -10.78 4.75 -1.24
CA LYS A 17 -10.99 3.38 -1.71
C LYS A 17 -10.78 3.28 -3.22
N GLU A 18 -11.25 4.26 -3.98
CA GLU A 18 -10.99 4.34 -5.42
C GLU A 18 -9.50 4.51 -5.72
N ALA A 19 -8.81 5.40 -5.00
CA ALA A 19 -7.37 5.58 -5.13
C ALA A 19 -6.58 4.29 -4.81
N VAL A 20 -6.99 3.56 -3.77
CA VAL A 20 -6.44 2.24 -3.41
C VAL A 20 -6.69 1.24 -4.53
N LYS A 21 -7.92 1.12 -5.04
CA LYS A 21 -8.28 0.20 -6.13
C LYS A 21 -7.43 0.47 -7.37
N ASN A 22 -7.30 1.73 -7.77
CA ASN A 22 -6.48 2.14 -8.90
C ASN A 22 -5.00 1.79 -8.68
N LEU A 23 -4.48 1.94 -7.45
CA LEU A 23 -3.12 1.58 -7.12
C LEU A 23 -2.90 0.06 -7.14
N LEU A 24 -3.85 -0.73 -6.65
CA LEU A 24 -3.81 -2.20 -6.70
C LEU A 24 -3.81 -2.72 -8.14
N ILE A 25 -4.62 -2.12 -9.04
CA ILE A 25 -4.62 -2.48 -10.46
C ILE A 25 -3.24 -2.21 -11.09
N LYS A 26 -2.63 -1.06 -10.80
CA LYS A 26 -1.27 -0.74 -11.27
C LYS A 26 -0.22 -1.73 -10.76
N ILE A 27 -0.29 -2.11 -9.48
CA ILE A 27 0.61 -3.12 -8.89
C ILE A 27 0.43 -4.46 -9.57
N LYS A 28 -0.82 -4.92 -9.75
CA LYS A 28 -1.14 -6.20 -10.40
C LYS A 28 -0.68 -6.26 -11.86
N THR A 29 -0.79 -5.15 -12.58
CA THR A 29 -0.44 -5.06 -14.01
C THR A 29 1.02 -4.69 -14.27
N GLY A 30 1.80 -4.41 -13.22
CA GLY A 30 3.18 -3.91 -13.34
C GLY A 30 3.30 -2.49 -13.91
N ARG A 31 2.18 -1.81 -14.21
CA ARG A 31 2.15 -0.44 -14.77
C ARG A 31 2.31 0.60 -13.66
N LEU A 32 3.52 0.66 -13.10
CA LEU A 32 3.87 1.51 -11.95
C LEU A 32 4.29 2.94 -12.34
N LEU A 33 4.07 3.34 -13.60
CA LEU A 33 4.34 4.70 -14.07
C LEU A 33 3.52 5.73 -13.25
N GLY A 34 4.23 6.73 -12.72
CA GLY A 34 3.66 7.76 -11.84
C GLY A 34 3.26 7.27 -10.44
N VAL A 35 3.76 6.11 -9.99
CA VAL A 35 3.66 5.64 -8.60
C VAL A 35 5.01 5.83 -7.93
N ASP A 36 5.05 6.44 -6.74
CA ASP A 36 6.28 6.48 -5.92
C ASP A 36 6.48 5.09 -5.32
N LEU A 37 7.20 4.25 -6.06
CA LEU A 37 7.56 2.89 -5.69
C LEU A 37 8.95 2.88 -5.07
N LYS A 38 9.04 2.38 -3.83
CA LYS A 38 10.32 2.11 -3.17
C LYS A 38 10.34 0.73 -2.55
N LYS A 39 11.46 0.05 -2.69
CA LYS A 39 11.77 -1.15 -1.90
C LYS A 39 12.00 -0.77 -0.43
N LEU A 40 11.53 -1.57 0.51
CA LEU A 40 11.83 -1.35 1.93
C LEU A 40 13.25 -1.81 2.26
N LYS A 41 13.98 -1.02 3.05
CA LYS A 41 15.36 -1.34 3.44
C LYS A 41 15.42 -2.70 4.14
N GLY A 42 16.45 -3.49 3.82
CA GLY A 42 16.68 -4.81 4.41
C GLY A 42 15.74 -5.91 3.94
N ARG A 43 14.91 -5.66 2.90
CA ARG A 43 13.99 -6.66 2.34
C ARG A 43 14.05 -6.68 0.83
N GLU A 44 14.31 -7.86 0.27
CA GLU A 44 14.43 -8.04 -1.18
C GLU A 44 13.08 -8.11 -1.91
N ASP A 45 12.04 -8.46 -1.17
CA ASP A 45 10.73 -8.86 -1.67
C ASP A 45 9.61 -7.89 -1.29
N ILE A 46 9.89 -6.86 -0.49
CA ILE A 46 8.87 -5.93 0.02
C ILE A 46 9.01 -4.55 -0.59
N TYR A 47 7.89 -4.07 -1.10
CA TYR A 47 7.76 -2.81 -1.79
C TYR A 47 6.69 -1.94 -1.14
N ARG A 48 6.87 -0.64 -1.29
CA ARG A 48 5.93 0.39 -0.89
C ARG A 48 5.58 1.23 -2.11
N ALA A 49 4.32 1.18 -2.50
CA ALA A 49 3.74 2.03 -3.53
C ALA A 49 3.00 3.20 -2.87
N ARG A 50 3.26 4.42 -3.35
CA ARG A 50 2.63 5.64 -2.84
C ARG A 50 1.95 6.41 -3.97
N LYS A 51 0.76 6.93 -3.66
CA LYS A 51 0.04 7.89 -4.50
C LYS A 51 -0.75 8.86 -3.63
N GLY A 52 -0.32 10.12 -3.60
CA GLY A 52 -0.91 11.15 -2.74
C GLY A 52 -0.83 10.77 -1.26
N LYS A 53 -2.00 10.70 -0.61
CA LYS A 53 -2.13 10.31 0.81
C LYS A 53 -2.18 8.80 1.03
N ILE A 54 -2.20 7.96 -0.02
CA ILE A 54 -2.31 6.51 0.12
C ILE A 54 -0.95 5.83 -0.02
N ARG A 55 -0.72 4.83 0.84
CA ARG A 55 0.44 3.95 0.85
C ARG A 55 -0.02 2.51 0.85
N ILE A 56 0.54 1.70 -0.03
CA ILE A 56 0.35 0.25 -0.07
C ILE A 56 1.70 -0.41 0.16
N ILE A 57 1.77 -1.32 1.13
CA ILE A 57 2.92 -2.18 1.36
C ILE A 57 2.55 -3.57 0.89
N TYR A 58 3.37 -4.15 0.01
CA TYR A 58 3.13 -5.46 -0.54
C TYR A 58 4.44 -6.23 -0.70
N ARG A 59 4.33 -7.56 -0.61
CA ARG A 59 5.41 -8.50 -0.90
C ARG A 59 5.19 -9.11 -2.28
N THR A 60 6.26 -9.27 -3.04
CA THR A 60 6.28 -10.07 -4.28
C THR A 60 7.05 -11.36 -4.05
N SER A 61 6.50 -12.49 -4.46
CA SER A 61 7.24 -13.75 -4.52
C SER A 61 6.88 -14.51 -5.80
N ALA A 62 7.52 -15.66 -6.02
CA ALA A 62 7.15 -16.56 -7.12
C ALA A 62 5.67 -16.99 -7.07
N LYS A 63 5.02 -16.93 -5.90
CA LYS A 63 3.60 -17.27 -5.71
C LYS A 63 2.66 -16.09 -5.96
N GLY A 64 3.19 -14.91 -6.27
CA GLY A 64 2.42 -13.71 -6.61
C GLY A 64 2.62 -12.56 -5.62
N ILE A 65 1.63 -11.68 -5.60
CA ILE A 65 1.64 -10.45 -4.79
C ILE A 65 0.81 -10.66 -3.53
N TYR A 66 1.41 -10.36 -2.38
CA TYR A 66 0.77 -10.40 -1.07
C TYR A 66 0.65 -9.00 -0.52
N LEU A 67 -0.58 -8.55 -0.30
CA LEU A 67 -0.83 -7.27 0.35
C LEU A 67 -0.50 -7.38 1.85
N LEU A 68 0.34 -6.48 2.36
CA LEU A 68 0.73 -6.45 3.76
C LEU A 68 0.01 -5.35 4.54
N ALA A 69 -0.17 -4.17 3.93
CA ALA A 69 -0.86 -3.05 4.56
C ALA A 69 -1.39 -2.02 3.54
N ILE A 70 -2.47 -1.34 3.92
CA ILE A 70 -2.99 -0.12 3.27
C ILE A 70 -3.02 0.96 4.35
N GLU A 71 -2.36 2.08 4.11
CA GLU A 71 -2.21 3.15 5.09
C GLU A 71 -2.49 4.52 4.46
N ARG A 72 -3.08 5.43 5.24
CA ARG A 72 -3.02 6.86 4.97
C ARG A 72 -1.63 7.39 5.36
N ARG A 73 -1.15 8.41 4.65
CA ARG A 73 -0.06 9.26 5.11
C ARG A 73 -0.63 10.10 6.25
N SER A 74 -0.42 9.64 7.49
CA SER A 74 -0.62 10.50 8.65
C SER A 74 0.37 11.67 8.56
N GLU A 75 -0.07 12.86 8.95
CA GLU A 75 0.86 13.98 9.19
C GLU A 75 1.68 13.74 10.47
N ASN A 76 1.20 12.89 11.39
CA ASN A 76 1.85 12.54 12.67
C ASN A 76 2.81 11.35 12.62
N THR A 77 3.65 11.21 11.57
CA THR A 77 4.70 10.18 11.60
C THR A 77 5.97 10.67 12.31
N TYR A 78 5.82 11.12 13.56
CA TYR A 78 6.87 11.27 14.59
C TYR A 78 6.24 11.00 15.96
N LEU A 79 5.81 9.77 16.22
CA LEU A 79 5.78 9.24 17.58
C LEU A 79 6.84 8.15 17.64
N SER A 80 8.07 8.62 17.83
CA SER A 80 9.22 7.84 18.25
C SER A 80 9.80 8.57 19.46
N THR A 81 9.06 8.59 20.55
CA THR A 81 9.55 8.74 21.92
C THR A 81 8.50 8.12 22.82
#